data_AF-A0A2G9TP65-F1
#
_entry.id   AF-A0A2G9TP65-F1
#
_cell.length_a   1.000
_cell.length_b   1.000
_cell.length_c   1.000
_cell.angle_alpha   90.00
_cell.angle_beta   90.00
_cell.angle_gamma   90.00
#
_symmetry.space_group_name_H-M   'P 1'
#
loop_
_entity.id
_entity.type
_entity.pdbx_description
1 polymer ?
#
loop_
_entity_poly.entity_id
_entity_poly.type
_entity_poly.pdbx_seq_one_letter_code
_entity_poly.pdbx_strand_id
1 'polypeptide(L)'
;MWRSLAKELCLLCSVTAKYSLIDEKNESQDSSPSPIHDIQPSSRFSRVGHGAWEVLERITFDDGLDGFRKTPSELRRIFEEKGADAVFVFQLRNPIHNGHALLMRDTREKLLKKYRNPMLLLHPLGGWTKNDDVPLSVRMRQHEAVIAEGVLDPSWTVLSIFPSPMLYAGPTEVQWHAR
;
A
#
# COMPACT_ATOMS: atom_id res chain seq x y z
N MET A 1 17.40 23.02 0.90
CA MET A 1 17.59 21.80 1.72
C MET A 1 16.39 20.82 1.67
N TRP A 2 15.52 20.91 0.66
CA TRP A 2 14.31 20.08 0.45
C TRP A 2 14.54 18.88 -0.50
N ARG A 3 15.67 18.88 -1.23
CA ARG A 3 15.91 17.99 -2.38
C ARG A 3 16.45 16.60 -2.05
N SER A 4 16.74 16.29 -0.78
CA SER A 4 17.52 15.08 -0.42
C SER A 4 16.82 14.07 0.49
N LEU A 5 15.65 14.37 1.07
CA LEU A 5 14.96 13.46 2.00
C LEU A 5 13.64 12.88 1.47
N ALA A 6 13.06 13.45 0.40
CA ALA A 6 11.82 12.96 -0.20
C ALA A 6 12.03 11.97 -1.36
N LYS A 7 13.29 11.65 -1.71
CA LYS A 7 13.61 10.78 -2.86
C LYS A 7 13.54 9.29 -2.55
N GLU A 8 13.49 8.89 -1.28
CA GLU A 8 13.63 7.48 -0.88
C GLU A 8 12.35 6.85 -0.30
N LEU A 9 11.20 7.53 -0.34
CA LEU A 9 9.98 7.04 0.33
C LEU A 9 8.77 6.83 -0.60
N CYS A 10 8.99 6.64 -1.90
CA CYS A 10 7.88 6.55 -2.84
C CYS A 10 8.21 5.81 -4.14
N LEU A 11 8.93 4.67 -4.03
CA LEU A 11 9.31 3.89 -5.19
C LEU A 11 8.59 2.53 -5.22
N LEU A 12 7.80 2.35 -6.29
CA LEU A 12 7.21 1.10 -6.81
C LEU A 12 5.82 0.69 -6.30
N CYS A 13 4.81 1.45 -6.72
CA CYS A 13 3.48 0.88 -7.04
C CYS A 13 3.32 0.78 -8.57
N SER A 14 4.08 -0.12 -9.18
CA SER A 14 3.80 -0.59 -10.53
C SER A 14 4.28 -2.03 -10.58
N VAL A 15 3.36 -2.99 -10.55
CA VAL A 15 3.34 -4.22 -11.37
C VAL A 15 2.17 -5.08 -10.85
N THR A 16 1.07 -5.08 -11.59
CA THR A 16 0.19 -6.25 -11.71
C THR A 16 0.21 -6.63 -13.18
N ALA A 17 1.17 -7.45 -13.60
CA ALA A 17 1.29 -7.92 -14.98
C ALA A 17 0.60 -9.30 -15.17
N LYS A 18 -0.08 -9.49 -16.31
CA LYS A 18 -0.44 -10.81 -16.86
C LYS A 18 0.71 -11.32 -17.74
N TYR A 19 0.99 -12.63 -17.72
CA TYR A 19 2.24 -13.24 -18.25
C TYR A 19 2.06 -14.07 -19.53
N SER A 20 3.13 -14.18 -20.35
CA SER A 20 3.34 -15.12 -21.48
C SER A 20 4.78 -15.68 -21.43
N LEU A 21 4.94 -17.00 -21.66
CA LEU A 21 6.08 -17.87 -21.27
C LEU A 21 7.39 -17.73 -22.07
N ILE A 22 8.58 -17.66 -21.41
CA ILE A 22 9.91 -18.16 -21.86
C ILE A 22 10.83 -18.47 -20.62
N ASP A 23 11.65 -19.54 -20.73
CA ASP A 23 12.36 -20.41 -19.73
C ASP A 23 13.40 -19.86 -18.70
N GLU A 24 13.69 -20.75 -17.73
CA GLU A 24 14.31 -20.72 -16.37
C GLU A 24 15.81 -20.33 -16.14
N LYS A 25 16.18 -19.85 -14.92
CA LYS A 25 16.74 -20.64 -13.75
C LYS A 25 17.22 -19.81 -12.53
N ASN A 26 17.02 -20.43 -11.34
CA ASN A 26 17.64 -20.27 -9.99
C ASN A 26 17.10 -19.26 -8.95
N GLU A 27 16.65 -19.80 -7.80
CA GLU A 27 16.70 -19.13 -6.48
C GLU A 27 16.69 -20.15 -5.31
N SER A 28 17.40 -19.80 -4.25
CA SER A 28 17.76 -20.62 -3.07
C SER A 28 16.64 -20.74 -2.04
N GLN A 29 16.58 -21.90 -1.38
CA GLN A 29 15.63 -22.27 -0.34
C GLN A 29 16.00 -21.64 1.02
N ASP A 30 15.07 -20.90 1.64
CA ASP A 30 15.13 -20.52 3.05
C ASP A 30 14.06 -21.29 3.85
N SER A 31 14.46 -21.79 5.02
CA SER A 31 13.83 -22.86 5.80
C SER A 31 13.03 -22.32 6.98
N SER A 32 11.91 -21.65 6.71
CA SER A 32 10.88 -21.38 7.72
C SER A 32 9.49 -21.68 7.17
N PRO A 33 8.55 -22.25 7.97
CA PRO A 33 7.22 -22.60 7.49
C PRO A 33 6.48 -21.31 7.16
N SER A 34 6.48 -20.99 5.87
CA SER A 34 5.86 -19.80 5.32
C SER A 34 4.35 -20.03 5.23
N PRO A 35 3.48 -19.02 5.41
CA PRO A 35 2.03 -19.14 5.26
C PRO A 35 1.57 -19.31 3.78
N ILE A 36 2.39 -19.97 2.96
CA ILE A 36 2.19 -20.26 1.53
C ILE A 36 1.04 -21.28 1.32
N HIS A 37 0.45 -21.84 2.38
CA HIS A 37 -0.62 -22.85 2.26
C HIS A 37 -1.85 -22.37 1.47
N ASP A 38 -2.16 -21.07 1.48
CA ASP A 38 -3.27 -20.48 0.70
C ASP A 38 -2.85 -20.10 -0.73
N ILE A 39 -1.55 -19.94 -0.99
CA ILE A 39 -1.01 -19.80 -2.34
C ILE A 39 -0.78 -21.21 -2.86
N GLN A 40 -1.86 -21.83 -3.36
CA GLN A 40 -1.75 -23.12 -4.03
C GLN A 40 -0.72 -22.99 -5.16
N PRO A 41 0.35 -23.81 -5.18
CA PRO A 41 1.26 -23.81 -6.29
C PRO A 41 0.46 -24.23 -7.52
N SER A 42 0.19 -23.28 -8.41
CA SER A 42 -0.33 -23.60 -9.72
C SER A 42 0.72 -24.48 -10.39
N SER A 43 0.35 -25.72 -10.70
CA SER A 43 1.20 -26.74 -11.32
C SER A 43 1.64 -26.41 -12.76
N ARG A 44 1.51 -25.15 -13.19
CA ARG A 44 1.68 -24.73 -14.59
C ARG A 44 2.20 -23.30 -14.80
N PHE A 45 2.94 -22.73 -13.86
CA PHE A 45 3.65 -21.45 -14.11
C PHE A 45 5.17 -21.64 -14.10
N SER A 46 5.77 -21.55 -15.29
CA SER A 46 7.18 -21.24 -15.44
C SER A 46 7.39 -19.77 -15.07
N ARG A 47 8.44 -19.43 -14.32
CA ARG A 47 8.87 -18.02 -14.16
C ARG A 47 9.16 -17.47 -15.56
N VAL A 48 8.48 -16.40 -15.96
CA VAL A 48 8.73 -15.71 -17.24
C VAL A 48 9.95 -14.80 -17.08
N GLY A 49 10.83 -14.78 -18.08
CA GLY A 49 12.10 -14.05 -18.09
C GLY A 49 12.06 -12.65 -17.47
N HIS A 50 13.11 -12.32 -16.72
CA HIS A 50 13.31 -11.01 -16.11
C HIS A 50 13.73 -9.98 -17.18
N GLY A 51 13.20 -8.76 -17.13
CA GLY A 51 13.53 -7.74 -18.13
C GLY A 51 12.77 -6.42 -17.91
N ALA A 52 12.94 -5.50 -18.85
CA ALA A 52 12.15 -4.28 -18.89
C ALA A 52 10.70 -4.62 -19.25
N TRP A 53 9.76 -4.14 -18.43
CA TRP A 53 8.34 -4.32 -18.66
C TRP A 53 7.73 -3.00 -19.12
N GLU A 54 6.92 -3.06 -20.17
CA GLU A 54 6.08 -1.95 -20.60
C GLU A 54 4.62 -2.29 -20.28
N VAL A 55 3.98 -1.43 -19.51
CA VAL A 55 2.55 -1.53 -19.21
C VAL A 55 1.83 -0.60 -20.17
N LEU A 56 1.07 -1.17 -21.11
CA LEU A 56 0.47 -0.43 -22.22
C LEU A 56 -0.64 0.51 -21.77
N GLU A 57 -1.47 0.06 -20.82
CA GLU A 57 -2.66 0.78 -20.37
C GLU A 57 -2.73 0.82 -18.85
N ARG A 58 -3.41 1.85 -18.33
CA ARG A 58 -3.66 1.94 -16.89
C ARG A 58 -4.58 0.79 -16.46
N ILE A 59 -4.15 0.07 -15.42
CA ILE A 59 -4.94 -1.00 -14.83
C ILE A 59 -6.13 -0.40 -14.06
N THR A 60 -7.34 -0.84 -14.41
CA THR A 60 -8.58 -0.63 -13.66
C THR A 60 -9.12 -1.97 -13.19
N PHE A 61 -9.96 -1.94 -12.15
CA PHE A 61 -10.58 -3.14 -11.58
C PHE A 61 -12.11 -3.13 -11.74
N ASP A 62 -12.70 -1.98 -12.08
CA ASP A 62 -14.13 -1.79 -12.33
C ASP A 62 -15.01 -2.27 -11.15
N ASP A 63 -14.47 -2.18 -9.93
CA ASP A 63 -15.10 -2.62 -8.67
C ASP A 63 -15.66 -1.46 -7.83
N GLY A 64 -15.72 -0.25 -8.43
CA GLY A 64 -16.15 0.97 -7.76
C GLY A 64 -15.11 1.61 -6.85
N LEU A 65 -13.89 1.05 -6.73
CA LEU A 65 -12.83 1.57 -5.88
C LEU A 65 -11.64 2.18 -6.64
N ASP A 66 -11.68 2.22 -7.97
CA ASP A 66 -10.59 2.75 -8.79
C ASP A 66 -10.27 4.22 -8.50
N GLY A 67 -11.27 4.99 -8.04
CA GLY A 67 -11.08 6.36 -7.54
C GLY A 67 -10.08 6.46 -6.40
N PHE A 68 -9.93 5.41 -5.58
CA PHE A 68 -8.96 5.33 -4.48
C PHE A 68 -7.61 4.76 -4.91
N ARG A 69 -7.47 4.19 -6.11
CA ARG A 69 -6.21 3.59 -6.60
C ARG A 69 -5.32 4.64 -7.24
N LYS A 70 -4.68 5.46 -6.39
CA LYS A 70 -3.75 6.51 -6.84
C LYS A 70 -2.36 5.93 -7.10
N THR A 71 -1.78 6.34 -8.21
CA THR A 71 -0.36 6.09 -8.52
C THR A 71 0.54 6.92 -7.59
N PRO A 72 1.82 6.54 -7.40
CA PRO A 72 2.75 7.33 -6.61
C PRO A 72 2.89 8.78 -7.07
N SER A 73 2.83 9.02 -8.40
CA SER A 73 2.90 10.37 -8.96
C SER A 73 1.62 11.18 -8.67
N GLU A 74 0.45 10.56 -8.69
CA GLU A 74 -0.80 11.21 -8.29
C GLU A 74 -0.81 11.52 -6.79
N LEU A 75 -0.34 10.61 -5.93
CA LEU A 75 -0.22 10.85 -4.49
C LEU A 75 0.73 12.01 -4.20
N ARG A 76 1.91 12.04 -4.83
CA ARG A 76 2.84 13.18 -4.70
C ARG A 76 2.17 14.49 -5.06
N ARG A 77 1.47 14.54 -6.20
CA ARG A 77 0.73 15.73 -6.62
C ARG A 77 -0.33 16.16 -5.59
N ILE A 78 -1.10 15.21 -5.06
CA ILE A 78 -2.12 15.49 -4.02
C ILE A 78 -1.48 16.12 -2.77
N PHE A 79 -0.35 15.60 -2.30
CA PHE A 79 0.33 16.14 -1.13
C PHE A 79 0.97 17.50 -1.38
N GLU A 80 1.51 17.72 -2.59
CA GLU A 80 2.03 19.03 -3.02
C GLU A 80 0.91 20.08 -3.08
N GLU A 81 -0.23 19.75 -3.70
CA GLU A 81 -1.42 20.62 -3.78
C GLU A 81 -1.98 20.96 -2.40
N LYS A 82 -1.90 20.02 -1.44
CA LYS A 82 -2.31 20.24 -0.05
C LYS A 82 -1.25 20.94 0.80
N GLY A 83 -0.09 21.28 0.23
CA GLY A 83 1.00 21.96 0.94
C GLY A 83 1.59 21.14 2.09
N ALA A 84 1.65 19.81 1.93
CA ALA A 84 2.23 18.93 2.94
C ALA A 84 3.73 19.19 3.06
N ASP A 85 4.23 19.43 4.27
CA ASP A 85 5.67 19.57 4.52
C ASP A 85 6.30 18.32 5.16
N ALA A 86 5.46 17.35 5.52
CA ALA A 86 5.82 15.96 5.80
C ALA A 86 4.65 15.04 5.46
N VAL A 87 4.94 13.82 5.02
CA VAL A 87 3.93 12.77 4.84
C VAL A 87 4.32 11.58 5.71
N PHE A 88 3.37 11.06 6.47
CA PHE A 88 3.53 9.82 7.23
C PHE A 88 2.47 8.82 6.78
N VAL A 89 2.85 7.56 6.67
CA VAL A 89 2.04 6.52 6.05
C VAL A 89 1.60 5.52 7.10
N PHE A 90 0.34 5.11 7.05
CA PHE A 90 -0.17 4.02 7.87
C PHE A 90 -0.64 2.88 6.95
N GLN A 91 0.18 1.84 6.86
CA GLN A 91 -0.13 0.61 6.13
C GLN A 91 -1.04 -0.27 6.99
N LEU A 92 -2.14 -0.77 6.40
CA LEU A 92 -3.07 -1.65 7.08
C LEU A 92 -3.77 -2.61 6.11
N ARG A 93 -4.21 -3.75 6.63
CA ARG A 93 -5.12 -4.68 5.92
C ARG A 93 -6.41 -4.96 6.69
N ASN A 94 -6.53 -4.40 7.89
CA ASN A 94 -7.62 -4.66 8.84
C ASN A 94 -8.51 -3.41 8.99
N PRO A 95 -9.75 -3.55 9.50
CA PRO A 95 -10.55 -2.42 9.97
C PRO A 95 -9.80 -1.53 10.99
N ILE A 96 -10.07 -0.24 10.97
CA ILE A 96 -9.49 0.73 11.92
C ILE A 96 -10.26 0.69 13.23
N HIS A 97 -9.55 0.48 14.33
CA HIS A 97 -10.05 0.68 15.69
C HIS A 97 -9.24 1.79 16.38
N ASN A 98 -9.64 2.19 17.59
CA ASN A 98 -9.06 3.35 18.29
C ASN A 98 -7.56 3.19 18.63
N GLY A 99 -7.03 1.96 18.66
CA GLY A 99 -5.60 1.72 18.82
C GLY A 99 -4.80 2.19 17.60
N HIS A 100 -5.27 1.89 16.39
CA HIS A 100 -4.69 2.44 15.16
C HIS A 100 -4.84 3.97 15.13
N ALA A 101 -6.02 4.50 15.49
CA ALA A 101 -6.27 5.94 15.53
C ALA A 101 -5.36 6.68 16.52
N LEU A 102 -5.05 6.07 17.67
CA LEU A 102 -4.09 6.60 18.63
C LEU A 102 -2.70 6.75 17.99
N LEU A 103 -2.17 5.67 17.37
CA LEU A 103 -0.85 5.72 16.73
C LEU A 103 -0.77 6.79 15.65
N MET A 104 -1.81 6.92 14.81
CA MET A 104 -1.86 7.93 13.74
C MET A 104 -1.89 9.36 14.29
N ARG A 105 -2.71 9.63 15.31
CA ARG A 105 -2.82 10.96 15.95
C ARG A 105 -1.56 11.32 16.72
N ASP A 106 -1.03 10.41 17.53
CA ASP A 106 0.22 10.62 18.27
C ASP A 106 1.41 10.89 17.33
N THR A 107 1.44 10.21 16.18
CA THR A 107 2.46 10.44 15.15
C THR A 107 2.35 11.86 14.59
N ARG A 108 1.14 12.30 14.25
CA ARG A 108 0.89 13.68 13.82
C ARG A 108 1.35 14.68 14.86
N GLU A 109 0.97 14.50 16.12
CA GLU A 109 1.35 15.41 17.22
C GLU A 109 2.86 15.52 17.39
N LYS A 110 3.59 14.40 17.26
CA LYS A 110 5.06 14.40 17.28
C LYS A 110 5.64 15.15 16.09
N LEU A 111 5.09 14.95 14.89
CA LEU A 111 5.56 15.63 13.67
C LEU A 111 5.27 17.13 13.70
N LEU A 112 4.16 17.56 14.30
CA LEU A 112 3.82 18.98 14.45
C LEU A 112 4.87 19.80 15.24
N LYS A 113 5.72 19.14 16.04
CA LYS A 113 6.85 19.80 16.71
C LYS A 113 7.97 20.23 15.75
N LYS A 114 7.99 19.69 14.53
CA LYS A 114 9.05 19.90 13.52
C LYS A 114 8.51 20.40 12.17
N TYR A 115 7.28 20.04 11.84
CA TYR A 115 6.62 20.29 10.57
C TYR A 115 5.33 21.07 10.80
N ARG A 116 4.95 21.95 9.88
CA ARG A 116 3.77 22.82 9.97
C ARG A 116 2.50 22.11 9.49
N ASN A 117 2.62 21.24 8.49
CA ASN A 117 1.53 20.53 7.85
C ASN A 117 1.92 19.08 7.53
N PRO A 118 2.20 18.25 8.55
CA PRO A 118 2.33 16.81 8.34
C PRO A 118 1.01 16.27 7.79
N MET A 119 1.02 15.27 6.92
CA MET A 119 -0.20 14.66 6.37
C MET A 119 -0.16 13.15 6.45
N LEU A 120 -1.29 12.54 6.79
CA LEU A 120 -1.46 11.09 6.84
C LEU A 120 -1.81 10.57 5.45
N LEU A 121 -1.04 9.60 4.97
CA LEU A 121 -1.47 8.65 3.95
C LEU A 121 -2.02 7.40 4.64
N LEU A 122 -3.35 7.28 4.71
CA LEU A 122 -4.01 6.06 5.15
C LEU A 122 -4.07 5.10 3.96
N HIS A 123 -3.30 4.00 4.03
CA HIS A 123 -2.94 3.20 2.86
C HIS A 123 -3.36 1.73 3.01
N PRO A 124 -4.68 1.41 2.97
CA PRO A 124 -5.15 0.03 2.99
C PRO A 124 -4.61 -0.78 1.81
N LEU A 125 -4.15 -2.00 2.09
CA LEU A 125 -3.82 -2.98 1.06
C LEU A 125 -5.09 -3.44 0.35
N GLY A 126 -5.03 -3.46 -0.98
CA GLY A 126 -6.15 -3.85 -1.85
C GLY A 126 -5.83 -4.90 -2.91
N GLY A 127 -4.63 -5.48 -2.91
CA GLY A 127 -4.38 -6.73 -3.65
C GLY A 127 -4.98 -7.95 -2.93
N TRP A 128 -4.50 -9.14 -3.30
CA TRP A 128 -4.95 -10.39 -2.68
C TRP A 128 -4.72 -10.40 -1.16
N THR A 129 -5.70 -10.92 -0.42
CA THR A 129 -5.64 -11.20 1.02
C THR A 129 -6.22 -12.59 1.28
N LYS A 130 -5.82 -13.22 2.40
CA LYS A 130 -6.36 -14.54 2.81
C LYS A 130 -7.87 -14.48 3.08
N ASN A 131 -8.53 -15.64 3.02
CA ASN A 131 -10.01 -15.74 2.97
C ASN A 131 -10.73 -15.27 4.24
N ASP A 132 -10.07 -15.30 5.41
CA ASP A 132 -10.64 -14.87 6.68
C ASP A 132 -10.41 -13.37 6.97
N ASP A 133 -9.68 -12.64 6.11
CA ASP A 133 -9.56 -11.19 6.22
C ASP A 133 -10.84 -10.48 5.71
N VAL A 134 -11.15 -9.33 6.32
CA VAL A 134 -12.33 -8.52 5.93
C VAL A 134 -12.17 -8.03 4.47
N PRO A 135 -13.17 -8.22 3.60
CA PRO A 135 -13.09 -7.80 2.20
C PRO A 135 -12.78 -6.32 2.03
N LEU A 136 -12.02 -5.99 0.98
CA LEU A 136 -11.57 -4.61 0.71
C LEU A 136 -12.72 -3.60 0.68
N SER A 137 -13.83 -3.91 -0.01
CA SER A 137 -14.99 -3.02 -0.12
C SER A 137 -15.66 -2.74 1.23
N VAL A 138 -15.60 -3.68 2.18
CA VAL A 138 -16.10 -3.50 3.54
C VAL A 138 -15.12 -2.63 4.34
N ARG A 139 -13.81 -2.88 4.22
CA ARG A 139 -12.79 -2.07 4.88
C ARG A 139 -12.81 -0.61 4.42
N MET A 140 -12.94 -0.37 3.11
CA MET A 140 -13.01 0.99 2.56
C MET A 140 -14.18 1.77 3.15
N ARG A 141 -15.39 1.19 3.15
CA ARG A 141 -16.57 1.81 3.80
C ARG A 141 -16.34 2.07 5.29
N GLN A 142 -15.68 1.15 5.99
CA GLN A 142 -15.37 1.31 7.40
C GLN A 142 -14.35 2.43 7.65
N HIS A 143 -13.34 2.58 6.79
CA HIS A 143 -12.35 3.65 6.87
C HIS A 143 -12.96 5.01 6.56
N GLU A 144 -13.83 5.09 5.54
CA GLU A 144 -14.61 6.29 5.24
C GLU A 144 -15.48 6.70 6.43
N ALA A 145 -16.15 5.74 7.08
CA ALA A 145 -16.94 6.02 8.29
C ALA A 145 -16.07 6.55 9.45
N VAL A 146 -14.88 5.98 9.68
CA VAL A 146 -13.93 6.47 10.70
C VAL A 146 -13.51 7.92 10.44
N ILE A 147 -13.34 8.30 9.17
CA ILE A 147 -13.01 9.68 8.78
C ILE A 147 -14.24 10.58 8.95
N ALA A 148 -15.43 10.13 8.54
CA ALA A 148 -16.67 10.89 8.65
C ALA A 148 -17.05 11.20 10.11
N GLU A 149 -16.80 10.26 11.03
CA GLU A 149 -17.00 10.43 12.47
C GLU A 149 -15.92 11.31 13.15
N GLY A 150 -14.90 11.76 12.41
CA GLY A 150 -13.85 12.64 12.93
C GLY A 150 -12.82 11.94 13.83
N VAL A 151 -12.82 10.60 13.88
CA VAL A 151 -11.78 9.82 14.59
C VAL A 151 -10.42 10.05 13.93
N LEU A 152 -10.41 10.14 12.60
CA LEU A 152 -9.32 10.70 11.80
C LEU A 152 -9.85 11.92 11.07
N ASP A 153 -9.15 13.05 11.18
CA ASP A 153 -9.64 14.28 10.60
C ASP A 153 -9.32 14.35 9.10
N PRO A 154 -10.34 14.58 8.24
CA PRO A 154 -10.21 14.58 6.78
C PRO A 154 -9.32 15.70 6.25
N SER A 155 -9.11 16.78 7.01
CA SER A 155 -8.29 17.92 6.56
C SER A 155 -6.83 17.55 6.35
N TRP A 156 -6.33 16.54 7.09
CA TRP A 156 -4.94 16.08 7.00
C TRP A 156 -4.80 14.59 6.65
N THR A 157 -5.88 13.94 6.23
CA THR A 157 -5.88 12.52 5.87
C THR A 157 -6.16 12.33 4.38
N VAL A 158 -5.31 11.57 3.71
CA VAL A 158 -5.52 11.08 2.34
C VAL A 158 -5.72 9.58 2.39
N LEU A 159 -6.88 9.10 1.92
CA LEU A 159 -7.19 7.67 1.80
C LEU A 159 -6.90 7.20 0.38
N SER A 160 -6.04 6.18 0.24
CA SER A 160 -5.68 5.58 -1.05
C SER A 160 -5.47 4.08 -0.89
N ILE A 161 -5.67 3.29 -1.95
CA ILE A 161 -5.46 1.84 -1.93
C ILE A 161 -4.05 1.51 -2.43
N PHE A 162 -3.33 0.70 -1.66
CA PHE A 162 -2.06 0.11 -2.05
C PHE A 162 -2.32 -1.21 -2.83
N PRO A 163 -1.92 -1.33 -4.12
CA PRO A 163 -2.37 -2.42 -4.99
C PRO A 163 -1.63 -3.76 -4.80
N SER A 164 -0.61 -3.81 -3.93
CA SER A 164 0.19 -5.04 -3.70
C SER A 164 -0.66 -6.16 -3.11
N PRO A 165 -0.39 -7.44 -3.43
CA PRO A 165 -0.86 -8.56 -2.62
C PRO A 165 -0.23 -8.54 -1.22
N MET A 166 -0.93 -9.10 -0.24
CA MET A 166 -0.41 -9.37 1.11
C MET A 166 0.21 -10.77 1.14
N LEU A 167 1.49 -10.85 1.43
CA LEU A 167 2.29 -12.08 1.50
C LEU A 167 2.27 -12.74 2.88
N TYR A 168 1.90 -11.99 3.93
CA TYR A 168 1.93 -12.43 5.33
C TYR A 168 3.33 -12.88 5.78
N ALA A 169 4.38 -12.26 5.25
CA ALA A 169 5.80 -12.63 5.48
C ALA A 169 6.50 -11.75 6.54
N GLY A 170 5.72 -11.13 7.43
CA GLY A 170 6.22 -10.49 8.66
C GLY A 170 7.35 -9.46 8.43
N PRO A 171 8.50 -9.58 9.11
CA PRO A 171 9.62 -8.62 8.99
C PRO A 171 10.22 -8.49 7.59
N THR A 172 10.06 -9.50 6.72
CA THR A 172 10.53 -9.41 5.34
C THR A 172 9.59 -8.52 4.52
N GLU A 173 8.28 -8.72 4.69
CA GLU A 173 7.27 -7.97 3.95
C GLU A 173 7.13 -6.52 4.43
N VAL A 174 7.33 -6.24 5.72
CA VAL A 174 7.25 -4.86 6.22
C VAL A 174 8.29 -3.94 5.56
N GLN A 175 9.42 -4.50 5.12
CA GLN A 175 10.39 -3.75 4.32
C GLN A 175 9.84 -3.38 2.94
N TRP A 176 9.07 -4.27 2.29
CA TRP A 176 8.39 -3.98 1.04
C TRP A 176 7.34 -2.88 1.22
N HIS A 177 6.57 -2.92 2.30
CA HIS A 177 5.58 -1.88 2.61
C HIS A 177 6.18 -0.49 2.89
N ALA A 178 7.45 -0.43 3.27
CA ALA A 178 8.12 0.81 3.68
C ALA A 178 9.00 1.44 2.58
N ARG A 179 9.25 0.73 1.47
CA ARG A 179 10.16 1.16 0.40
C ARG A 179 9.51 2.15 -0.58
#